data_AF-A0A7R7E6G5-F1
#
_entry.id   AF-A0A7R7E6G5-F1
#
_cell.length_a   1.000
_cell.length_b   1.000
_cell.length_c   1.000
_cell.angle_alpha   90.00
_cell.angle_beta   90.00
_cell.angle_gamma   90.00
#
_symmetry.space_group_name_H-M   'P 1'
#
loop_
_entity.id
_entity.type
_entity.pdbx_description
1 polymer ?
#
loop_
_entity_poly.entity_id
_entity_poly.type
_entity_poly.pdbx_seq_one_letter_code
_entity_poly.pdbx_strand_id
1 'polypeptide(L)' 'MDQIITLDSRQEAALQKVADRFVSLHKGDTMKALKEMIVLNGQLQDQIDALKRRQNQ' A
#
# COMPACT_ATOMS: atom_id res chain seq x y z
N MET A 1 15.59 -0.75 -0.88
CA MET A 1 14.50 -1.65 -1.34
C MET A 1 14.76 -3.02 -0.71
N ASP A 2 14.92 -3.07 0.62
CA ASP A 2 15.64 -4.19 1.28
C ASP A 2 14.73 -5.14 2.07
N GLN A 3 13.42 -5.09 1.80
CA GLN A 3 12.45 -5.98 2.43
C GLN A 3 11.48 -6.46 1.36
N ILE A 4 11.90 -7.45 0.57
CA ILE A 4 10.94 -8.29 -0.13
C ILE A 4 10.22 -9.07 0.96
N ILE A 5 9.00 -8.66 1.28
CA ILE A 5 8.18 -9.35 2.28
C ILE A 5 7.73 -10.66 1.65
N THR A 6 8.29 -11.78 2.11
CA THR A 6 7.76 -13.11 1.82
C THR A 6 6.55 -13.33 2.72
N LEU A 7 5.38 -13.48 2.11
CA LEU A 7 4.15 -13.78 2.82
C LEU A 7 3.93 -15.30 2.86
N ASP A 8 3.44 -15.83 3.99
CA ASP A 8 2.91 -17.19 4.02
C ASP A 8 1.53 -17.25 3.35
N SER A 9 1.03 -18.45 2.99
CA SER A 9 -0.24 -18.58 2.26
C SER A 9 -1.45 -18.00 2.99
N ARG A 10 -1.43 -17.89 4.33
CA ARG A 10 -2.53 -17.25 5.07
C ARG A 10 -2.43 -15.73 4.95
N GLN A 11 -1.22 -15.19 5.04
CA GLN A 11 -0.96 -13.77 4.85
C GLN A 11 -1.28 -13.32 3.42
N GLU A 12 -0.93 -14.13 2.42
CA GLU A 12 -1.32 -13.89 1.02
C GLU A 12 -2.84 -13.87 0.86
N ALA A 13 -3.55 -14.85 1.43
CA ALA A 13 -5.02 -14.89 1.36
C ALA A 13 -5.67 -13.68 2.08
N ALA A 14 -5.09 -13.22 3.18
CA ALA A 14 -5.55 -12.02 3.88
C ALA A 14 -5.31 -10.76 3.03
N LEU A 15 -4.13 -10.63 2.43
CA LEU A 15 -3.80 -9.52 1.54
C LEU A 15 -4.71 -9.51 0.31
N GLN A 16 -4.97 -10.67 -0.29
CA GLN A 16 -5.86 -10.81 -1.43
C GLN A 16 -7.28 -10.31 -1.10
N LYS A 17 -7.84 -10.67 0.06
CA LYS A 17 -9.16 -10.18 0.49
C LYS A 17 -9.21 -8.64 0.62
N VAL A 18 -8.13 -8.03 1.07
CA VAL A 18 -8.03 -6.56 1.17
C VAL A 18 -7.92 -5.95 -0.23
N ALA A 19 -7.11 -6.54 -1.11
CA ALA A 19 -6.97 -6.11 -2.49
C ALA A 19 -8.29 -6.20 -3.26
N ASP A 20 -9.02 -7.31 -3.14
CA ASP A 20 -10.33 -7.51 -3.77
C ASP A 20 -11.34 -6.46 -3.32
N ARG A 21 -11.37 -6.19 -2.00
CA ARG A 21 -12.23 -5.14 -1.44
C ARG A 21 -11.86 -3.76 -1.99
N PHE A 22 -10.58 -3.46 -2.08
CA PHE A 22 -10.10 -2.18 -2.60
C PHE A 22 -10.46 -2.01 -4.07
N VAL A 23 -10.21 -3.02 -4.91
CA VAL A 23 -10.61 -3.02 -6.32
C VAL A 23 -12.13 -2.87 -6.48
N SER A 24 -12.92 -3.47 -5.60
CA SER A 24 -14.38 -3.30 -5.60
C SER A 24 -14.80 -1.84 -5.34
N LEU A 25 -14.07 -1.07 -4.53
CA LEU A 25 -14.33 0.38 -4.35
C LEU A 25 -14.10 1.16 -5.65
N HIS A 26 -13.21 0.67 -6.51
CA HIS A 26 -12.96 1.21 -7.84
C HIS A 26 -13.80 0.56 -8.94
N LYS A 27 -14.96 -0.03 -8.59
CA LYS A 27 -15.91 -0.66 -9.53
C LYS A 27 -15.28 -1.80 -10.36
N GLY A 28 -14.27 -2.47 -9.81
CA GLY A 28 -13.55 -3.52 -10.54
C GLY A 28 -12.43 -3.01 -11.46
N ASP A 29 -12.17 -1.70 -11.52
CA ASP A 29 -11.06 -1.14 -12.31
C ASP A 29 -9.74 -1.29 -11.54
N THR A 30 -9.09 -2.44 -11.73
CA THR A 30 -7.81 -2.77 -11.11
C THR A 30 -6.71 -1.77 -11.45
N MET A 31 -6.70 -1.23 -12.68
CA MET A 31 -5.68 -0.27 -13.11
C MET A 31 -5.85 1.07 -12.39
N LYS A 32 -7.09 1.54 -12.24
CA LYS A 32 -7.40 2.73 -11.45
C LYS A 32 -7.03 2.53 -9.98
N ALA A 33 -7.43 1.39 -9.39
CA ALA A 33 -7.09 1.05 -8.02
C ALA A 33 -5.56 1.06 -7.79
N LEU A 34 -4.80 0.39 -8.67
CA LEU A 34 -3.35 0.35 -8.59
C LEU A 34 -2.71 1.75 -8.65
N LYS A 35 -3.16 2.60 -9.58
CA LYS A 35 -2.66 3.99 -9.67
C LYS A 35 -2.90 4.76 -8.39
N GLU A 36 -4.08 4.63 -7.80
CA GLU A 36 -4.43 5.30 -6.55
C GLU A 36 -3.58 4.78 -5.38
N MET A 37 -3.38 3.47 -5.28
CA MET A 37 -2.49 2.86 -4.28
C MET A 37 -1.05 3.37 -4.39
N ILE A 38 -0.52 3.52 -5.61
CA ILE A 38 0.83 4.07 -5.84
C ILE A 38 0.92 5.52 -5.35
N VAL A 39 -0.07 6.35 -5.69
CA VAL A 39 -0.10 7.76 -5.27
C VAL A 39 -0.21 7.87 -3.75
N LEU A 40 -1.11 7.10 -3.13
CA LEU A 40 -1.29 7.08 -1.67
C LEU A 40 -0.01 6.63 -0.96
N ASN A 41 0.65 5.57 -1.45
CA ASN A 41 1.91 5.11 -0.87
C ASN A 41 3.01 6.19 -0.96
N GLY A 42 3.10 6.92 -2.08
CA GLY A 42 4.02 8.04 -2.22
C GLY A 42 3.75 9.13 -1.19
N GLN A 43 2.49 9.56 -1.05
CA GLN A 43 2.09 10.58 -0.07
C GLN A 43 2.33 10.15 1.38
N LEU A 44 2.12 8.87 1.70
CA LEU A 44 2.39 8.32 3.02
C LEU A 44 3.90 8.28 3.29
N GLN A 45 4.70 7.92 2.30
CA GLN A 45 6.16 7.94 2.42
C GLN A 45 6.68 9.36 2.67
N ASP A 46 6.17 10.36 1.94
CA ASP A 46 6.52 11.77 2.14
C ASP A 46 6.17 12.24 3.57
N GLN A 47 5.01 11.82 4.10
CA GLN A 47 4.60 12.12 5.47
C GLN A 47 5.50 11.44 6.50
N ILE A 48 5.85 10.17 6.30
CA ILE A 48 6.78 9.43 7.16
C ILE A 48 8.15 10.12 7.17
N ASP A 49 8.64 10.54 6.00
CA ASP A 49 9.93 11.22 5.89
C ASP A 49 9.90 12.62 6.52
N ALA A 50 8.78 13.34 6.40
CA ALA A 50 8.56 14.58 7.13
C ALA A 50 8.57 14.38 8.66
N LEU A 51 7.92 13.33 9.16
CA LEU A 51 7.90 13.00 10.59
C LEU A 51 9.29 12.59 11.10
N LYS A 52 10.02 11.74 10.37
CA LYS A 52 11.40 11.35 10.70
C LYS A 52 12.32 12.57 10.77
N ARG A 53 12.19 13.51 9.83
CA ARG A 53 12.97 14.76 9.88
C ARG A 53 12.67 15.60 11.12
N ARG A 54 11.41 15.66 11.57
CA ARG A 54 11.02 16.36 12.81
C ARG A 54 11.52 15.65 14.07
N GLN A 55 11.60 14.32 14.07
CA GLN A 55 12.03 13.54 15.23
C GLN A 55 13.56 13.56 15.43
N ASN A 56 14.32 13.86 14.38
CA ASN A 56 15.78 13.95 14.40
C ASN A 56 16.31 15.39 14.57
N GLN A 57 15.43 16.34 14.90
CA GLN A 57 15.75 17.73 15.27
C GLN A 57 15.60 17.91 16.78
#